data_AF-X0UV61-F1
#
_entry.id   AF-X0UV61-F1
#
_cell.length_a   1.000
_cell.length_b   1.000
_cell.length_c   1.000
_cell.angle_alpha   90.00
_cell.angle_beta   90.00
_cell.angle_gamma   90.00
#
_symmetry.space_group_name_H-M   'P 1'
#
loop_
_entity.id
_entity.type
_entity.pdbx_description
1 polymer ?
#
loop_
_entity_poly.entity_id
_entity_poly.type
_entity_poly.pdbx_seq_one_letter_code
_entity_poly.pdbx_strand_id
1 'polypeptide(L)' 'MLELVLITQYFDTLKEIGGSNNASTIFVNSGPSAVSGVSSDIRNAFLHAKAAKA' A
#
# COMPACT_ATOMS: atom_id res chain seq x y z
N MET A 1 9.97 -23.50 -4.12
CA MET A 1 8.94 -23.39 -5.19
C MET A 1 7.78 -22.49 -4.76
N LEU A 2 7.21 -22.67 -3.55
CA LEU A 2 6.11 -21.84 -3.04
C LEU A 2 6.44 -20.34 -2.92
N GLU A 3 7.67 -20.02 -2.49
CA GLU A 3 8.12 -18.63 -2.33
C GLU A 3 8.13 -17.85 -3.64
N LEU A 4 8.56 -18.48 -4.73
CA LEU A 4 8.54 -17.85 -6.06
C LEU A 4 7.10 -17.57 -6.52
N VAL A 5 6.16 -18.47 -6.23
CA VAL A 5 4.73 -18.27 -6.54
C VAL A 5 4.16 -17.09 -5.77
N LEU A 6 4.48 -16.97 -4.48
CA LEU A 6 4.05 -15.85 -3.63
C LEU A 6 4.63 -14.52 -4.12
N ILE A 7 5.90 -14.52 -4.52
CA ILE A 7 6.57 -13.33 -5.07
C ILE A 7 5.91 -12.89 -6.39
N THR A 8 5.67 -13.82 -7.31
CA THR A 8 5.02 -13.49 -8.59
C THR A 8 3.62 -12.94 -8.37
N GLN A 9 2.84 -13.58 -7.49
CA GLN A 9 1.49 -13.12 -7.15
C GLN A 9 1.50 -11.72 -6.52
N TYR A 10 2.46 -11.44 -5.63
CA TYR A 10 2.62 -10.10 -5.06
C TYR A 10 2.85 -9.05 -6.15
N PHE A 11 3.74 -9.33 -7.12
CA PHE A 11 3.99 -8.41 -8.22
C PHE A 11 2.80 -8.26 -9.18
N ASP A 12 2.05 -9.33 -9.43
CA ASP A 12 0.83 -9.26 -10.22
C ASP A 12 -0.22 -8.36 -9.55
N THR A 13 -0.41 -8.48 -8.23
CA THR A 13 -1.29 -7.59 -7.46
C THR A 13 -0.81 -6.14 -7.51
N LEU A 14 0.50 -5.88 -7.37
CA LEU A 14 1.05 -4.52 -7.49
C LEU A 14 0.84 -3.92 -8.88
N LYS A 15 0.98 -4.72 -9.93
CA LYS A 15 0.77 -4.31 -11.31
C LYS A 15 -0.70 -3.94 -11.57
N GLU A 16 -1.64 -4.70 -11.03
CA GLU A 16 -3.08 -4.41 -11.12
C GLU A 16 -3.43 -3.10 -10.40
N ILE A 17 -2.89 -2.90 -9.20
CA ILE A 17 -3.05 -1.67 -8.44
C ILE A 17 -2.46 -0.46 -9.18
N GLY A 18 -1.27 -0.59 -9.76
CA GLY A 18 -0.59 0.49 -10.48
C GLY A 18 -1.18 0.80 -11.87
N GLY A 19 -1.84 -0.17 -12.50
CA GLY A 19 -2.54 0.01 -13.77
C GLY A 19 -3.94 0.64 -13.64
N SER A 20 -4.47 0.72 -12.42
CA SER A 20 -5.72 1.40 -12.11
C SER A 20 -5.54 2.92 -12.16
N ASN A 21 -6.19 3.59 -13.14
CA ASN A 21 -6.20 5.05 -13.23
C ASN A 21 -6.73 5.67 -11.91
N ASN A 22 -6.00 6.66 -11.38
CA ASN A 22 -6.26 7.33 -10.09
C ASN A 22 -6.09 6.47 -8.82
N ALA A 23 -5.38 5.34 -8.87
CA ALA A 23 -5.09 4.57 -7.66
C ALA A 23 -4.06 5.29 -6.76
N SER A 24 -4.45 5.60 -5.53
CA SER A 24 -3.52 6.00 -4.45
C SER A 24 -3.25 4.79 -3.56
N THR A 25 -2.01 4.32 -3.53
CA THR A 25 -1.61 3.12 -2.78
C THR A 25 -0.81 3.51 -1.56
N ILE A 26 -1.20 2.99 -0.38
CA ILE A 26 -0.48 3.18 0.87
C ILE A 26 0.18 1.85 1.23
N PHE A 27 1.51 1.82 1.27
CA PHE A 27 2.26 0.66 1.74
C PHE A 27 2.31 0.66 3.26
N VAL A 28 1.78 -0.41 3.86
CA VAL A 28 1.82 -0.63 5.30
C VAL A 28 2.90 -1.65 5.61
N ASN A 29 3.80 -1.31 6.52
CA ASN A 29 4.77 -2.26 7.03
C ASN A 29 4.05 -3.31 7.91
N SER A 30 4.31 -4.59 7.66
CA SER A 30 3.60 -5.74 8.25
C SER A 30 4.30 -6.36 9.48
N GLY A 31 5.28 -5.68 10.08
CA GLY A 31 5.89 -6.12 11.34
C GLY A 31 4.97 -5.90 12.57
N PRO A 32 5.06 -6.71 13.64
CA PRO A 32 4.25 -6.54 14.86
C PRO A 32 4.28 -5.12 15.46
N SER A 33 5.44 -4.47 15.42
CA SER A 33 5.61 -3.08 15.88
C SER A 33 4.98 -2.05 14.94
N ALA A 34 4.84 -2.37 13.65
CA ALA A 34 4.27 -1.48 12.64
C ALA A 34 2.74 -1.43 12.69
N VAL A 35 2.08 -2.51 13.14
CA VAL A 35 0.61 -2.58 13.23
C VAL A 35 0.02 -1.48 14.13
N SER A 36 0.71 -1.09 15.21
CA SER A 36 0.22 -0.02 16.09
C SER A 36 0.22 1.37 15.42
N GLY A 37 1.10 1.59 14.44
CA GLY A 37 1.26 2.86 13.72
C GLY A 37 0.36 3.00 12.48
N VAL A 38 -0.21 1.89 11.99
CA VAL A 38 -1.02 1.85 10.76
C VAL A 38 -2.16 2.85 10.73
N SER A 39 -2.87 3.02 11.84
CA SER A 39 -4.00 3.95 11.91
C SER A 39 -3.56 5.41 11.71
N SER A 40 -2.37 5.77 12.23
CA SER A 40 -1.76 7.08 12.06
C SER A 40 -1.28 7.29 10.62
N ASP A 41 -0.63 6.29 10.03
CA ASP A 41 -0.13 6.35 8.66
C ASP A 41 -1.27 6.49 7.64
N ILE A 42 -2.37 5.75 7.82
CA ILE A 42 -3.59 5.90 7.02
C ILE A 42 -4.13 7.32 7.13
N ARG A 43 -4.28 7.85 8.35
CA ARG A 43 -4.79 9.21 8.57
C ARG A 43 -3.92 10.26 7.89
N ASN A 44 -2.60 10.18 8.04
CA ASN A 44 -1.65 11.10 7.42
C ASN A 44 -1.70 11.03 5.89
N ALA A 45 -1.77 9.82 5.33
CA ALA A 45 -1.90 9.63 3.89
C ALA A 45 -3.17 10.27 3.32
N PHE A 46 -4.32 10.13 4.01
CA PHE A 46 -5.56 10.81 3.60
C PHE A 46 -5.44 12.35 3.70
N LEU A 47 -4.78 12.87 4.72
CA LEU A 47 -4.55 14.32 4.86
C LEU A 47 -3.64 14.86 3.76
N HIS A 48 -2.53 14.18 3.45
CA HIS A 48 -1.64 14.54 2.35
C HIS A 48 -2.34 14.44 0.99
N ALA A 49 -3.12 13.40 0.74
CA ALA A 49 -3.87 13.25 -0.50
C ALA A 49 -4.88 14.40 -0.71
N LYS A 50 -5.53 14.86 0.36
CA LYS A 50 -6.41 16.03 0.32
C LYS A 50 -5.64 17.32 0.04
N ALA A 51 -4.47 17.50 0.66
CA ALA A 51 -3.62 18.67 0.46
C ALA A 51 -3.03 18.73 -0.96
N ALA A 52 -2.62 17.59 -1.52
CA ALA A 52 -2.08 17.50 -2.88
C ALA A 52 -3.13 17.77 -3.97
N LYS A 53 -4.43 17.69 -3.64
CA LYS A 53 -5.55 17.97 -4.55
C LYS A 53 -5.98 19.45 -4.53
N ALA A 54 -5.48 20.25 -3.58
CA ALA A 54 -5.85 21.66 -3.39
C ALA A 54 -4.96 22.61 -4.19
#